data_AF-A0A2V6CY43-F1
#
_entry.id   AF-A0A2V6CY43-F1
#
_cell.length_a   1.000
_cell.length_b   1.000
_cell.length_c   1.000
_cell.angle_alpha   90.00
_cell.angle_beta   90.00
_cell.angle_gamma   90.00
#
_symmetry.space_group_name_H-M   'P 1'
#
loop_
_entity.id
_entity.type
_entity.pdbx_description
1 polymer ?
#
loop_
_entity_poly.entity_id
_entity_poly.type
_entity_poly.pdbx_seq_one_letter_code
_entity_poly.pdbx_strand_id
1 'polypeptide(L)'
;MFTWEEFNALPQFEDVSDFHCVTTWSKFDCRWRGVAFFTLAEIVKPKPEVRHVLFSSYDGYTTNVRIEDAFDDDALVATQFDGKPITRDHGGPARVIIPKLYAWKGAKFVRAIEFVAE
;
A
#
# COMPACT_ATOMS: atom_id res chain seq x y z
N MET A 1 -10.43 12.26 4.80
CA MET A 1 -9.00 12.57 4.61
C MET A 1 -8.35 12.46 5.97
N PHE A 2 -7.25 11.72 6.09
CA PHE A 2 -6.52 11.58 7.36
C PHE A 2 -5.39 12.61 7.43
N THR A 3 -5.14 13.17 8.60
CA THR A 3 -3.83 13.74 8.93
C THR A 3 -2.80 12.61 9.07
N TRP A 4 -1.51 12.96 9.04
CA TRP A 4 -0.45 11.96 9.23
C TRP A 4 -0.53 11.29 10.61
N GLU A 5 -0.89 12.05 11.65
CA GLU A 5 -1.05 11.53 13.01
C GLU A 5 -2.24 10.56 13.09
N GLU A 6 -3.40 10.95 12.54
CA GLU A 6 -4.59 10.08 12.50
C GLU A 6 -4.32 8.78 11.75
N PHE A 7 -3.61 8.84 10.62
CA PHE A 7 -3.26 7.66 9.84
C PHE A 7 -2.35 6.70 10.63
N ASN A 8 -1.35 7.21 11.35
CA ASN A 8 -0.46 6.39 12.17
C ASN A 8 -1.13 5.86 13.45
N ALA A 9 -2.26 6.45 13.87
CA ALA A 9 -3.06 5.97 14.99
C ALA A 9 -4.01 4.81 14.63
N LEU A 10 -4.22 4.54 13.33
CA LEU A 10 -5.02 3.40 12.87
C LEU A 10 -4.40 2.06 13.31
N PRO A 11 -5.19 0.97 13.41
CA PRO A 11 -4.68 -0.35 13.71
C PRO A 11 -3.48 -0.71 12.80
N GLN A 12 -2.36 -1.02 13.45
CA GLN A 12 -1.12 -1.36 12.76
C GLN A 12 -1.11 -2.86 12.45
N PHE A 13 -0.74 -3.17 11.21
CA PHE A 13 -0.62 -4.51 10.66
C PHE A 13 0.84 -4.78 10.32
N GLU A 14 1.28 -6.01 10.58
CA GLU A 14 2.62 -6.49 10.26
C GLU A 14 2.50 -7.67 9.30
N ASP A 15 3.33 -7.65 8.28
CA ASP A 15 3.38 -8.69 7.26
C ASP A 15 4.83 -9.02 6.92
N VAL A 16 5.08 -10.29 6.60
CA VAL A 16 6.38 -10.76 6.11
C VAL A 16 6.15 -11.42 4.77
N SER A 17 6.60 -10.75 3.72
CA SER A 17 6.35 -11.17 2.35
C SER A 17 7.58 -11.04 1.47
N ASP A 18 7.52 -11.66 0.30
CA ASP A 18 8.50 -11.41 -0.74
C ASP A 18 8.17 -10.13 -1.52
N PHE A 19 9.21 -9.52 -2.07
CA PHE A 19 9.11 -8.32 -2.87
C PHE A 19 9.75 -8.56 -4.25
N HIS A 20 8.92 -8.62 -5.28
CA HIS A 20 9.35 -8.97 -6.64
C HIS A 20 9.37 -7.76 -7.56
N CYS A 21 10.52 -7.44 -8.15
CA CYS A 21 10.63 -6.40 -9.16
C CYS A 21 10.48 -6.98 -10.57
N VAL A 22 9.77 -6.27 -11.44
CA VAL A 22 9.64 -6.62 -12.87
C VAL A 22 10.99 -6.67 -13.59
N THR A 23 11.99 -5.94 -13.10
CA THR A 23 13.38 -5.95 -13.61
C THR A 23 14.19 -7.11 -13.02
N THR A 24 13.56 -8.28 -12.85
CA THR A 24 14.17 -9.59 -12.56
C THR A 24 14.98 -9.70 -11.27
N TRP A 25 14.74 -8.86 -10.26
CA TRP A 25 15.30 -9.05 -8.93
C TRP A 25 14.19 -9.20 -7.89
N SER A 26 14.47 -9.93 -6.82
CA SER A 26 13.55 -10.12 -5.69
C SER A 26 14.28 -9.89 -4.37
N LYS A 27 13.54 -9.45 -3.36
CA LYS A 27 13.98 -9.45 -1.97
C LYS A 27 13.01 -10.30 -1.16
N PHE A 28 13.54 -11.31 -0.46
CA PHE A 28 12.75 -12.25 0.33
C PHE A 28 12.61 -11.76 1.77
N ASP A 29 11.60 -12.29 2.47
CA ASP A 29 11.38 -12.09 3.91
C ASP A 29 11.33 -10.60 4.33
N CYS A 30 10.70 -9.77 3.50
CA CYS A 30 10.56 -8.34 3.77
C CYS A 30 9.54 -8.11 4.88
N ARG A 31 9.98 -7.55 6.02
CA ARG A 31 9.10 -7.24 7.15
C ARG A 31 8.50 -5.85 7.00
N TRP A 32 7.23 -5.79 6.66
CA TRP A 32 6.48 -4.56 6.51
C TRP A 32 5.62 -4.30 7.73
N ARG A 33 5.45 -3.01 8.05
CA ARG A 33 4.48 -2.58 9.06
C ARG A 33 3.80 -1.29 8.63
N GLY A 34 2.50 -1.21 8.85
CA GLY A 34 1.69 -0.04 8.47
C GLY A 34 0.21 -0.30 8.66
N VAL A 35 -0.63 0.25 7.78
CA VAL A 35 -2.09 0.09 7.85
C VAL A 35 -2.55 -0.83 6.72
N ALA A 36 -3.19 -1.93 7.05
CA ALA A 36 -3.74 -2.86 6.06
C ALA A 36 -4.87 -2.24 5.25
N PHE A 37 -5.02 -2.67 4.01
CA PHE A 37 -6.11 -2.19 3.15
C PHE A 37 -7.48 -2.63 3.61
N PHE A 38 -7.62 -3.82 4.19
CA PHE A 38 -8.90 -4.24 4.78
C PHE A 38 -9.34 -3.30 5.91
N THR A 39 -8.41 -2.79 6.74
CA THR A 39 -8.71 -1.79 7.77
C THR A 39 -9.21 -0.49 7.14
N LEU A 40 -8.59 -0.05 6.04
CA LEU A 40 -9.05 1.13 5.30
C LEU A 40 -10.42 0.89 4.65
N ALA A 41 -10.68 -0.31 4.16
CA ALA A 41 -11.95 -0.70 3.56
C ALA A 41 -13.10 -0.66 4.58
N GLU A 42 -12.87 -1.11 5.82
CA GLU A 42 -13.86 -1.06 6.90
C GLU A 42 -14.26 0.38 7.27
N ILE A 43 -13.31 1.32 7.14
CA ILE A 43 -13.54 2.74 7.42
C ILE A 43 -14.24 3.42 6.24
N VAL A 44 -13.71 3.25 5.03
CA VAL A 44 -14.20 3.96 3.82
C VAL A 44 -15.51 3.36 3.31
N LYS A 45 -15.71 2.05 3.49
CA LYS A 45 -16.86 1.28 2.99
C LYS A 45 -17.13 1.53 1.50
N PRO A 46 -16.23 1.09 0.60
CA PRO A 46 -16.40 1.28 -0.84
C PRO A 46 -17.75 0.73 -1.30
N LYS A 47 -18.34 1.40 -2.29
CA LYS A 47 -19.62 0.96 -2.85
C LYS A 47 -19.46 -0.35 -3.64
N PRO A 48 -20.52 -1.17 -3.78
CA PRO A 48 -20.46 -2.45 -4.49
C PRO A 48 -20.00 -2.37 -5.95
N GLU A 49 -20.18 -1.22 -6.60
CA GLU A 49 -19.73 -0.98 -7.97
C GLU A 49 -18.22 -0.76 -8.11
N VAL A 50 -17.48 -0.51 -7.03
CA VAL A 50 -16.03 -0.29 -7.08
C VAL A 50 -15.31 -1.56 -7.54
N ARG A 51 -14.43 -1.41 -8.54
CA ARG A 51 -13.65 -2.52 -9.12
C ARG A 51 -12.14 -2.31 -9.02
N HIS A 52 -11.69 -1.07 -8.93
CA HIS A 52 -10.27 -0.74 -8.87
C HIS A 52 -9.95 0.21 -7.72
N VAL A 53 -8.69 0.15 -7.30
CA VAL A 53 -8.08 1.12 -6.38
C VAL A 53 -6.99 1.85 -7.14
N LEU A 54 -7.11 3.18 -7.22
CA LEU A 54 -6.14 4.06 -7.82
C LEU A 54 -5.24 4.67 -6.72
N PHE A 55 -3.94 4.58 -6.94
CA PHE A 55 -2.93 5.20 -6.10
C PHE A 55 -2.32 6.39 -6.82
N SER A 56 -2.27 7.53 -6.14
CA SER A 56 -1.57 8.72 -6.61
C SER A 56 -0.44 9.08 -5.65
N SER A 57 0.74 9.35 -6.20
CA SER A 57 1.96 9.67 -5.45
C SER A 57 2.31 11.15 -5.49
N TYR A 58 3.10 11.61 -4.52
CA TYR A 58 3.60 12.99 -4.49
C TYR A 58 4.55 13.34 -5.64
N ASP A 59 5.22 12.37 -6.24
CA ASP A 59 6.13 12.54 -7.37
C ASP A 59 5.43 12.50 -8.74
N GLY A 60 4.08 12.46 -8.74
CA GLY A 60 3.27 12.40 -9.95
C GLY A 60 3.06 10.99 -10.50
N TYR A 61 3.65 9.97 -9.88
CA TYR A 61 3.39 8.59 -10.25
C TYR A 61 1.95 8.19 -9.91
N THR A 62 1.32 7.41 -10.80
CA THR A 62 0.00 6.82 -10.57
C THR A 62 0.00 5.37 -11.00
N THR A 63 -0.77 4.55 -10.30
CA THR A 63 -0.99 3.15 -10.67
C THR A 63 -2.30 2.66 -10.09
N ASN A 64 -2.91 1.67 -10.73
CA ASN A 64 -4.15 1.07 -10.28
C ASN A 64 -3.99 -0.45 -10.11
N VAL A 65 -4.80 -1.01 -9.24
CA VAL A 65 -4.94 -2.46 -9.03
C VAL A 65 -6.41 -2.82 -8.96
N ARG A 66 -6.73 -4.10 -9.11
CA ARG A 66 -8.10 -4.56 -8.83
C ARG A 66 -8.36 -4.46 -7.33
N ILE A 67 -9.62 -4.24 -6.97
CA ILE A 67 -10.02 -4.16 -5.57
C ILE A 67 -9.73 -5.48 -4.82
N GLU A 68 -9.82 -6.62 -5.52
CA GLU A 68 -9.47 -7.93 -4.96
C GLU A 68 -7.99 -8.02 -4.57
N ASP A 69 -7.08 -7.51 -5.40
CA ASP A 69 -5.64 -7.49 -5.08
C ASP A 69 -5.32 -6.52 -3.94
N ALA A 70 -6.02 -5.37 -3.90
CA ALA A 70 -5.83 -4.40 -2.83
C ALA A 70 -6.36 -4.90 -1.49
N PHE A 71 -7.40 -5.73 -1.48
CA PHE A 71 -8.05 -6.23 -0.25
C PHE A 71 -7.58 -7.61 0.18
N ASP A 72 -6.47 -8.05 -0.40
CA ASP A 72 -5.84 -9.29 0.00
C ASP A 72 -5.29 -9.21 1.43
N ASP A 73 -5.01 -10.38 2.01
CA ASP A 73 -4.63 -10.55 3.41
C ASP A 73 -3.23 -10.03 3.76
N ASP A 74 -2.40 -9.74 2.75
CA ASP A 74 -1.02 -9.26 2.85
C ASP A 74 -0.81 -7.85 2.27
N ALA A 75 -1.89 -7.17 1.85
CA ALA A 75 -1.81 -5.84 1.24
C ALA A 75 -1.90 -4.72 2.28
N LEU A 76 -0.97 -3.77 2.23
CA LEU A 76 -0.90 -2.65 3.17
C LEU A 76 -0.30 -1.36 2.62
N VAL A 77 -0.61 -0.25 3.29
CA VAL A 77 0.15 1.00 3.20
C VAL A 77 1.22 0.96 4.29
N ALA A 78 2.43 0.59 3.91
CA ALA A 78 3.57 0.44 4.80
C ALA A 78 4.19 1.80 5.16
N THR A 79 4.52 1.98 6.44
CA THR A 79 5.26 3.14 6.97
C THR A 79 6.60 2.74 7.59
N GLN A 80 6.78 1.44 7.87
CA GLN A 80 8.03 0.86 8.34
C GLN A 80 8.44 -0.36 7.52
N PHE A 81 9.75 -0.57 7.47
CA PHE A 81 10.42 -1.68 6.83
C PHE A 81 11.58 -2.16 7.71
N ASP A 82 11.63 -3.46 8.02
CA ASP A 82 12.63 -4.07 8.92
C ASP A 82 12.75 -3.33 10.27
N GLY A 83 11.60 -3.00 10.86
CA GLY A 83 11.49 -2.32 12.17
C GLY A 83 11.92 -0.86 12.18
N LYS A 84 12.16 -0.24 11.02
CA LYS A 84 12.57 1.17 10.89
C LYS A 84 11.59 1.93 9.99
N PRO A 85 11.43 3.25 10.16
CA PRO A 85 10.69 4.07 9.20
C PRO A 85 11.22 3.86 7.77
N ILE A 86 10.32 3.80 6.80
CA ILE A 86 10.71 3.67 5.39
C ILE A 86 11.49 4.93 5.00
N THR A 87 12.69 4.73 4.46
CA THR A 87 13.53 5.83 3.99
C THR A 87 12.90 6.49 2.77
N ARG A 88 13.27 7.73 2.50
CA ARG A 88 12.80 8.45 1.30
C ARG A 88 13.09 7.68 0.02
N ASP A 89 14.29 7.12 -0.15
CA ASP A 89 14.65 6.35 -1.36
C ASP A 89 13.77 5.09 -1.56
N HIS A 90 13.28 4.54 -0.45
CA HIS A 90 12.36 3.41 -0.46
C HIS A 90 10.89 3.82 -0.54
N GLY A 91 10.57 5.10 -0.71
CA GLY A 91 9.20 5.59 -0.87
C GLY A 91 8.54 6.12 0.38
N GLY A 92 9.31 6.38 1.44
CA GLY A 92 8.80 6.94 2.70
C GLY A 92 8.28 8.37 2.55
N PRO A 93 7.32 8.80 3.38
CA PRO A 93 6.97 8.19 4.66
C PRO A 93 5.94 7.04 4.57
N ALA A 94 5.28 6.88 3.43
CA ALA A 94 4.31 5.81 3.19
C ALA A 94 4.38 5.28 1.77
N ARG A 95 4.32 3.96 1.61
CA ARG A 95 4.24 3.29 0.32
C ARG A 95 3.21 2.16 0.34
N VAL A 96 2.68 1.85 -0.83
CA VAL A 96 1.80 0.68 -1.03
C VAL A 96 2.67 -0.57 -1.21
N ILE A 97 2.27 -1.65 -0.54
CA ILE A 97 2.83 -3.00 -0.66
C ILE A 97 1.67 -3.95 -0.97
N ILE A 98 1.78 -4.66 -2.09
CA ILE A 98 0.86 -5.73 -2.52
C ILE A 98 1.76 -6.88 -2.99
N PRO A 99 2.10 -7.82 -2.10
CA PRO A 99 3.18 -8.78 -2.34
C PRO A 99 2.98 -9.67 -3.56
N LYS A 100 1.73 -10.04 -3.83
CA LYS A 100 1.35 -10.91 -4.95
C LYS A 100 1.43 -10.21 -6.33
N LEU A 101 1.76 -8.91 -6.37
CA LEU A 101 1.97 -8.13 -7.59
C LEU A 101 3.42 -7.66 -7.72
N TYR A 102 3.83 -7.34 -8.95
CA TYR A 102 5.14 -6.71 -9.16
C TYR A 102 5.24 -5.33 -8.49
N ALA A 103 6.42 -5.05 -7.96
CA ALA A 103 6.78 -3.86 -7.20
C ALA A 103 6.32 -2.50 -7.77
N TRP A 104 6.19 -2.39 -9.09
CA TRP A 104 5.74 -1.15 -9.74
C TRP A 104 4.26 -0.83 -9.43
N LYS A 105 3.44 -1.82 -9.07
CA LYS A 105 2.08 -1.61 -8.55
C LYS A 105 2.05 -1.03 -7.14
N GLY A 106 3.13 -1.19 -6.37
CA GLY A 106 3.30 -0.62 -5.04
C GLY A 106 3.79 0.82 -5.08
N ALA A 107 2.86 1.78 -5.22
CA ALA A 107 3.14 3.21 -5.29
C ALA A 107 3.99 3.71 -4.09
N LYS A 108 5.09 4.43 -4.39
CA LYS A 108 5.91 5.14 -3.40
C LYS A 108 5.31 6.51 -3.08
N PHE A 109 5.61 7.09 -1.91
CA PHE A 109 5.16 8.44 -1.55
C PHE A 109 3.65 8.62 -1.73
N VAL A 110 2.86 7.62 -1.30
CA VAL A 110 1.43 7.61 -1.61
C VAL A 110 0.74 8.82 -0.96
N ARG A 111 -0.02 9.53 -1.77
CA ARG A 111 -0.74 10.76 -1.40
C ARG A 111 -2.24 10.55 -1.33
N ALA A 112 -2.79 9.79 -2.28
CA ALA A 112 -4.21 9.53 -2.35
C ALA A 112 -4.48 8.09 -2.77
N ILE A 113 -5.58 7.56 -2.24
CA ILE A 113 -6.12 6.24 -2.51
C ILE A 113 -7.58 6.45 -2.88
N GLU A 114 -7.95 6.10 -4.10
CA GLU A 114 -9.29 6.34 -4.64
C GLU A 114 -9.91 5.01 -5.07
N PHE A 115 -11.17 4.83 -4.68
CA PHE A 115 -11.96 3.65 -5.01
C PHE A 115 -12.85 3.98 -6.21
N VAL A 116 -12.59 3.34 -7.36
CA VAL A 116 -13.25 3.67 -8.63
C VAL A 116 -13.97 2.45 -9.23
N ALA A 117 -15.08 2.71 -9.92
CA ALA A 117 -15.90 1.69 -10.56
C ALA A 117 -15.28 1.17 -11.88
N GLU A 118 -14.56 2.03 -12.59
CA GLU A 118 -13.81 1.74 -13.82
C GLU A 118 -12.40 2.33 -13.70
#